data_AF-A0A4P5TV69-F1
#
_entry.id   AF-A0A4P5TV69-F1
#
_cell.length_a   1.000
_cell.length_b   1.000
_cell.length_c   1.000
_cell.angle_alpha   90.00
_cell.angle_beta   90.00
_cell.angle_gamma   90.00
#
_symmetry.space_group_name_H-M   'P 1'
#
loop_
_entity.id
_entity.type
_entity.pdbx_description
1 polymer ?
#
loop_
_entity_poly.entity_id
_entity_poly.type
_entity_poly.pdbx_seq_one_letter_code
_entity_poly.pdbx_strand_id
1 'polypeptide(L)'
;MLRYWEQEFDQLKDVKRRGNRRYYQLPEVLLIRKIRELLHDEGFTIQGAKQRLKDKNFVKEIKQAEPPKEFQVTKQGQVELPLENLNQTNSLAGLNIKSIKNELLNIIELLKK
;
A
#
# COMPACT_ATOMS: atom_id res chain seq x y z
N MET A 1 -10.63 -10.21 2.21
CA MET A 1 -9.88 -9.09 2.83
C MET A 1 -10.48 -7.72 2.48
N LEU A 2 -10.67 -7.34 1.20
CA LEU A 2 -11.23 -6.02 0.85
C LEU A 2 -12.59 -5.70 1.50
N ARG A 3 -13.51 -6.67 1.57
CA ARG A 3 -14.81 -6.49 2.24
C ARG A 3 -14.68 -6.05 3.71
N TYR A 4 -13.65 -6.51 4.40
CA TYR A 4 -13.42 -6.15 5.78
C TYR A 4 -12.87 -4.72 5.88
N TRP A 5 -11.98 -4.33 4.98
CA TRP A 5 -11.49 -2.95 4.89
C TRP A 5 -12.61 -1.96 4.54
N GLU A 6 -13.59 -2.34 3.71
CA GLU A 6 -14.79 -1.51 3.47
C GLU A 6 -15.60 -1.22 4.75
N GLN A 7 -15.58 -2.13 5.74
CA GLN A 7 -16.29 -1.94 7.00
C GLN A 7 -15.48 -1.07 7.98
N GLU A 8 -14.16 -1.20 7.98
CA GLU A 8 -13.28 -0.47 8.88
C GLU A 8 -13.02 0.97 8.43
N PHE A 9 -12.97 1.23 7.12
CA PHE A 9 -12.68 2.55 6.55
C PHE A 9 -13.91 3.20 5.92
N ASP A 10 -14.48 4.19 6.59
CA ASP A 10 -15.66 4.93 6.12
C ASP A 10 -15.42 5.63 4.77
N GLN A 11 -14.17 5.99 4.47
CA GLN A 11 -13.75 6.61 3.20
C GLN A 11 -13.90 5.69 1.99
N LEU A 12 -14.02 4.36 2.18
CA LEU A 12 -14.23 3.37 1.12
C LEU A 12 -15.71 3.06 0.90
N LYS A 13 -16.62 3.63 1.70
CA LYS A 13 -18.04 3.23 1.76
C LYS A 13 -18.93 3.94 0.73
N ASP A 14 -18.46 5.02 0.11
CA ASP A 14 -19.26 5.92 -0.74
C ASP A 14 -19.52 5.44 -2.18
N VAL A 15 -19.19 4.18 -2.49
CA VAL A 15 -19.56 3.55 -3.76
C VAL A 15 -21.09 3.39 -3.84
N LYS A 16 -21.76 4.29 -4.57
CA LYS A 16 -23.20 4.23 -4.85
C LYS A 16 -23.58 2.83 -5.35
N ARG A 17 -24.32 2.09 -4.54
CA ARG A 17 -24.64 0.68 -4.79
C ARG A 17 -25.80 0.54 -5.76
N ARG A 18 -25.63 -0.26 -6.80
CA ARG A 18 -26.69 -1.07 -7.41
C ARG A 18 -26.12 -2.46 -7.74
N GLY A 19 -26.77 -3.53 -7.25
CA GLY A 19 -26.36 -4.93 -7.47
C GLY A 19 -25.33 -5.50 -6.48
N ASN A 20 -24.80 -6.70 -6.76
CA ASN A 20 -23.88 -7.47 -5.89
C ASN A 20 -22.38 -7.29 -6.23
N ARG A 21 -22.03 -6.34 -7.11
CA ARG A 21 -20.63 -6.08 -7.52
C ARG A 21 -20.11 -4.81 -6.85
N ARG A 22 -18.85 -4.85 -6.43
CA ARG A 22 -18.11 -3.71 -5.85
C ARG A 22 -17.23 -3.12 -6.94
N TYR A 23 -17.48 -1.87 -7.30
CA TYR A 23 -16.63 -1.12 -8.23
C TYR A 23 -15.90 -0.07 -7.43
N TYR A 24 -14.57 -0.08 -7.48
CA TYR A 24 -13.78 0.96 -6.84
C TYR A 24 -13.37 2.02 -7.85
N GLN A 25 -13.48 3.28 -7.48
CA GLN A 25 -12.94 4.39 -8.26
C GLN A 25 -11.44 4.54 -8.03
N LEU A 26 -10.77 5.29 -8.91
CA LEU A 26 -9.34 5.57 -8.79
C LEU A 26 -8.94 6.08 -7.38
N PRO A 27 -9.66 7.02 -6.73
CA PRO A 27 -9.30 7.48 -5.38
C PRO A 27 -9.35 6.38 -4.32
N GLU A 28 -10.31 5.45 -4.44
CA GLU A 28 -10.47 4.34 -3.50
C GLU A 28 -9.36 3.31 -3.68
N VAL A 29 -8.96 3.03 -4.93
CA VAL A 29 -7.83 2.14 -5.23
C VAL A 29 -6.52 2.71 -4.67
N LEU A 30 -6.31 4.02 -4.78
CA LEU A 30 -5.16 4.70 -4.17
C LEU A 30 -5.18 4.59 -2.63
N LEU A 31 -6.37 4.74 -2.03
CA LEU A 31 -6.54 4.59 -0.59
C LEU A 31 -6.22 3.15 -0.12
N ILE A 32 -6.74 2.15 -0.83
CA ILE A 32 -6.48 0.72 -0.57
C ILE A 32 -4.98 0.41 -0.68
N ARG A 33 -4.31 0.97 -1.70
CA ARG A 33 -2.86 0.83 -1.85
C ARG A 33 -2.13 1.36 -0.61
N LYS A 34 -2.49 2.54 -0.11
CA LYS A 34 -1.83 3.04 1.10
C LYS A 34 -2.15 2.20 2.33
N ILE A 35 -3.40 1.81 2.54
CA ILE A 35 -3.77 0.94 3.67
C ILE A 35 -2.88 -0.31 3.67
N ARG A 36 -2.61 -0.88 2.50
CA ARG A 36 -1.68 -2.01 2.37
C ARG A 36 -0.26 -1.66 2.81
N GLU A 37 0.29 -0.54 2.33
CA GLU A 37 1.63 -0.07 2.72
C GLU A 37 1.73 0.12 4.25
N LEU A 38 0.73 0.78 4.86
CA LEU A 38 0.71 1.01 6.32
C LEU A 38 0.69 -0.29 7.12
N LEU A 39 -0.08 -1.28 6.69
CA LEU A 39 -0.24 -2.54 7.43
C LEU A 39 0.93 -3.49 7.23
N HIS A 40 1.50 -3.56 6.03
CA HIS A 40 2.52 -4.55 5.68
C HIS A 40 3.95 -4.01 5.75
N ASP A 41 4.17 -2.77 5.29
CA ASP A 41 5.51 -2.19 5.23
C ASP A 41 5.83 -1.45 6.53
N GLU A 42 4.87 -0.71 7.07
CA GLU A 42 5.03 0.07 8.30
C GLU A 42 4.57 -0.69 9.57
N GLY A 43 3.87 -1.81 9.41
CA GLY A 43 3.46 -2.68 10.54
C GLY A 43 2.38 -2.08 11.44
N PHE A 44 1.60 -1.12 10.95
CA PHE A 44 0.49 -0.55 11.73
C PHE A 44 -0.63 -1.56 11.97
N THR A 45 -1.36 -1.36 13.06
CA THR A 45 -2.66 -1.99 13.24
C THR A 45 -3.73 -1.26 12.44
N ILE A 46 -4.88 -1.91 12.21
CA ILE A 46 -6.01 -1.31 11.47
C ILE A 46 -6.46 0.02 12.10
N GLN A 47 -6.48 0.10 13.44
CA GLN A 47 -6.83 1.33 14.15
C GLN A 47 -5.76 2.42 13.98
N GLY A 48 -4.47 2.05 14.03
CA GLY A 48 -3.36 2.98 13.79
C GLY A 48 -3.38 3.55 12.37
N ALA A 49 -3.62 2.69 11.36
CA ALA A 49 -3.78 3.12 9.98
C ALA A 49 -5.00 4.05 9.80
N LYS A 50 -6.13 3.75 10.46
CA LYS A 50 -7.34 4.61 10.43
C LYS A 50 -7.09 5.99 11.02
N GLN A 51 -6.32 6.08 12.11
CA GLN A 51 -5.93 7.36 12.69
C GLN A 51 -5.03 8.15 11.74
N ARG A 52 -4.05 7.48 11.12
CA ARG A 52 -3.13 8.12 10.19
C ARG A 52 -3.78 8.63 8.91
N LEU A 53 -4.79 7.92 8.40
CA LEU A 53 -5.60 8.34 7.24
C LEU A 53 -6.57 9.49 7.55
N LYS A 54 -6.91 9.71 8.83
CA LYS A 54 -7.72 10.88 9.26
C LYS A 54 -6.88 12.15 9.33
N ASP A 55 -5.56 12.04 9.51
CA ASP A 55 -4.67 13.19 9.51
C ASP A 55 -4.66 13.83 8.11
N LYS A 56 -5.10 15.09 8.03
CA LYS A 56 -5.38 15.83 6.78
C LYS A 56 -4.20 15.95 5.80
N ASN A 57 -2.99 15.62 6.23
CA ASN A 57 -1.80 15.60 5.38
C ASN A 57 -1.87 14.47 4.33
N PHE A 58 -2.61 13.40 4.61
CA PHE A 58 -2.63 12.21 3.79
C PHE A 58 -3.39 12.38 2.47
N VAL A 59 -4.50 13.15 2.48
CA VAL A 59 -5.28 13.45 1.28
C VAL A 59 -4.51 14.32 0.27
N LYS A 60 -3.50 15.07 0.74
CA LYS A 60 -2.65 15.92 -0.14
C LYS A 60 -1.63 15.08 -0.91
N GLU A 61 -1.03 14.07 -0.30
CA GLU A 61 -0.09 13.17 -0.97
C GLU A 61 -0.78 12.30 -2.03
N ILE A 62 -1.99 11.82 -1.77
CA ILE A 62 -2.76 11.04 -2.77
C ILE A 62 -3.05 11.84 -4.05
N LYS A 63 -3.21 13.17 -3.95
CA LYS A 63 -3.44 14.04 -5.10
C LYS A 63 -2.15 14.41 -5.85
N GLN A 64 -0.99 14.26 -5.21
CA GLN A 64 0.32 14.64 -5.78
C GLN A 64 1.12 13.43 -6.26
N ALA A 65 0.76 12.21 -5.86
CA ALA A 65 1.33 11.00 -6.41
C ALA A 65 0.88 10.84 -7.88
N GLU A 66 1.82 11.05 -8.81
CA GLU A 66 1.60 10.74 -10.22
C GLU A 66 1.16 9.27 -10.36
N PRO A 67 0.09 8.99 -11.13
CA PRO A 67 -0.38 7.63 -11.28
C PRO A 67 0.72 6.78 -11.95
N PRO A 68 1.06 5.60 -11.40
CA PRO A 68 1.87 4.63 -12.13
C PRO A 68 1.13 4.29 -13.44
N LYS A 69 1.84 4.36 -14.56
CA LYS A 69 1.33 4.23 -15.94
C LYS A 69 0.73 2.85 -16.31
N GLU A 70 0.45 1.98 -15.34
CA GLU A 70 0.19 0.56 -15.61
C GLU A 70 -1.28 0.12 -15.54
N PHE A 71 -2.23 0.97 -15.14
CA PHE A 71 -3.65 0.60 -15.19
C PHE A 71 -4.36 1.22 -16.41
N GLN A 72 -3.92 0.83 -17.60
CA GLN A 72 -4.71 1.01 -18.81
C GLN A 72 -5.82 -0.04 -18.84
N VAL A 73 -6.98 0.28 -18.24
CA VAL A 73 -8.21 -0.45 -18.54
C VAL A 73 -8.71 0.04 -19.89
N THR A 74 -8.22 -0.56 -20.97
CA THR A 74 -8.91 -0.44 -22.26
C THR A 74 -10.27 -1.11 -22.11
N LYS A 75 -11.30 -0.43 -22.60
CA LYS A 75 -12.69 -0.92 -22.60
C LYS A 75 -12.78 -2.15 -23.51
N GLN A 76 -12.43 -3.34 -23.01
CA GLN A 76 -12.82 -4.69 -23.46
C GLN A 76 -11.86 -5.66 -22.75
N GLY A 77 -12.38 -6.49 -21.85
CA GLY A 77 -11.59 -7.29 -20.93
C GLY A 77 -10.76 -8.40 -21.58
N GLN A 78 -9.59 -8.06 -22.11
CA GLN A 78 -8.51 -8.98 -22.45
C GLN A 78 -7.20 -8.42 -21.89
N VAL A 79 -6.55 -9.16 -21.00
CA VAL A 79 -5.17 -8.90 -20.54
C VAL A 79 -4.25 -9.68 -21.46
N GLU A 80 -3.60 -8.99 -22.40
CA GLU A 80 -2.43 -9.54 -23.09
C GLU A 80 -1.20 -9.01 -22.35
N LEU A 81 -0.35 -9.92 -21.85
CA LEU A 81 0.92 -9.58 -21.21
C LEU A 81 1.95 -9.20 -22.28
N PRO A 82 2.44 -7.95 -22.35
CA PRO A 82 3.60 -7.62 -23.18
C PRO A 82 4.86 -8.04 -22.40
N LEU A 83 5.41 -9.19 -22.75
CA LEU A 83 6.71 -9.65 -22.26
C LEU A 83 7.82 -8.97 -23.04
N GLU A 84 8.10 -7.69 -22.81
CA GLU A 84 9.30 -7.08 -23.40
C GLU A 84 9.76 -5.81 -22.67
N ASN A 85 10.91 -5.97 -21.99
CA ASN A 85 11.84 -4.93 -21.51
C ASN A 85 11.36 -4.12 -20.28
N LEU A 86 12.09 -4.07 -19.16
CA LEU A 86 13.47 -3.59 -19.06
C LEU A 86 14.24 -4.26 -17.91
N ASN A 87 15.36 -4.87 -18.27
CA ASN A 87 16.55 -4.92 -17.42
C ASN A 87 17.00 -3.47 -17.12
N GLN A 88 16.43 -2.85 -16.08
CA GLN A 88 17.04 -1.72 -15.38
C GLN A 88 16.85 -1.91 -13.88
N THR A 89 17.97 -2.27 -13.26
CA THR A 89 18.21 -2.40 -11.83
C THR A 89 17.83 -1.13 -11.09
N ASN A 90 16.73 -1.15 -10.33
CA ASN A 90 16.59 -0.27 -9.18
C ASN A 90 16.76 -1.11 -7.92
N SER A 91 18.01 -1.14 -7.49
CA SER A 91 18.51 -1.61 -6.21
C SER A 91 17.50 -1.40 -5.07
N LEU A 92 16.81 -2.47 -4.67
CA LEU A 92 16.24 -2.66 -3.34
C LEU A 92 17.34 -2.96 -2.28
N ALA A 93 18.61 -2.67 -2.60
CA ALA A 93 19.78 -2.88 -1.75
C ALA A 93 19.94 -1.81 -0.65
N GLY A 94 18.84 -1.24 -0.17
CA GLY A 94 18.82 -0.14 0.81
C GLY A 94 18.47 -0.56 2.24
N LEU A 95 18.01 -1.79 2.48
CA LEU A 95 17.81 -2.28 3.85
C LEU A 95 19.01 -3.17 4.18
N ASN A 96 20.01 -2.56 4.81
CA ASN A 96 21.21 -3.22 5.29
C ASN A 96 20.87 -4.12 6.50
N ILE A 97 20.17 -5.22 6.22
CA ILE A 97 19.75 -6.26 7.17
C ILE A 97 20.95 -6.79 7.96
N LYS A 98 22.15 -6.74 7.37
CA LYS A 98 23.41 -7.13 8.01
C LYS A 98 23.81 -6.15 9.12
N SER A 99 23.63 -4.85 8.93
CA SER A 99 23.89 -3.83 9.96
C SER A 99 22.95 -3.98 11.15
N ILE A 100 21.65 -4.15 10.88
CA ILE A 100 20.63 -4.33 11.93
C ILE A 100 20.90 -5.59 12.76
N LYS A 101 21.29 -6.70 12.10
CA LYS A 101 21.67 -7.94 12.80
C LYS A 101 22.86 -7.73 13.73
N ASN A 102 23.88 -6.97 13.30
CA ASN A 102 25.06 -6.71 14.12
C ASN A 102 24.76 -5.83 15.33
N GLU A 103 23.91 -4.81 15.17
CA GLU A 103 23.46 -3.96 16.29
C GLU A 103 22.68 -4.75 17.34
N LEU A 104 21.76 -5.62 16.89
CA LEU A 104 20.98 -6.47 17.79
C LEU A 104 21.86 -7.47 18.56
N LEU A 105 22.87 -8.05 17.90
CA LEU A 105 23.82 -8.94 18.57
C LEU A 105 24.61 -8.23 19.66
N ASN A 106 25.06 -7.01 19.41
CA ASN A 106 25.79 -6.20 20.38
C ASN A 106 24.92 -5.86 21.61
N ILE A 107 23.64 -5.54 21.40
CA ILE A 107 22.69 -5.29 22.50
C ILE A 107 22.46 -6.56 23.34
N ILE A 108 22.30 -7.72 22.69
CA ILE A 108 22.15 -9.00 23.40
C ILE A 108 23.40 -9.34 24.21
N GLU A 109 24.59 -9.07 23.66
CA GLU A 109 25.86 -9.28 24.35
C GLU A 109 26.01 -8.36 25.57
N LEU A 110 25.60 -7.10 25.46
CA LEU A 110 25.60 -6.13 26.56
C LEU A 110 24.67 -6.53 27.72
N LEU A 111 23.51 -7.12 27.39
CA LEU A 111 22.50 -7.56 28.37
C LEU A 111 22.79 -8.93 29.00
N LYS A 112 23.80 -9.66 28.49
CA LYS A 112 24.22 -10.97 29.02
C LYS A 112 25.34 -10.88 30.07
N LYS A 113 25.75 -9.68 30.47
CA LYS A 113 26.78 -9.41 31.48
C LYS A 113 26.15 -8.88 32.76
#